data_AF-A0A9E5GSM3-F1
#
_entry.id   AF-A0A9E5GSM3-F1
#
_cell.length_a   1.000
_cell.length_b   1.000
_cell.length_c   1.000
_cell.angle_alpha   90.00
_cell.angle_beta   90.00
_cell.angle_gamma   90.00
#
_symmetry.space_group_name_H-M   'P 1'
#
loop_
_entity.id
_entity.type
_entity.pdbx_description
1 polymer ?
#
loop_
_entity_poly.entity_id
_entity_poly.type
_entity_poly.pdbx_seq_one_letter_code
_entity_poly.pdbx_strand_id
1 'polypeptide(L)' 'MINPESIISQIQTAKERIQKAKAEGKSVLVVCEKKMYATELAKLGDTLKIGYLNHKVPA' A
#
# COMPACT_ATOMS: atom_id res chain seq x y z
N MET A 1 -18.50 -9.93 -10.57
CA MET A 1 -17.31 -10.81 -10.69
C MET A 1 -16.11 -9.91 -10.98
N ILE A 2 -14.97 -10.09 -10.30
CA ILE A 2 -13.79 -9.23 -10.55
C ILE A 2 -13.03 -9.80 -11.76
N ASN A 3 -12.71 -8.97 -12.75
CA ASN A 3 -11.98 -9.40 -13.94
C ASN A 3 -10.48 -9.59 -13.62
N PRO A 4 -9.92 -10.81 -13.73
CA PRO A 4 -8.51 -11.07 -13.45
C PRO A 4 -7.53 -10.25 -14.28
N GLU A 5 -7.80 -10.07 -15.58
CA GLU A 5 -6.90 -9.32 -16.47
C GLU A 5 -6.83 -7.84 -16.08
N SER A 6 -7.97 -7.28 -15.67
CA SER A 6 -8.03 -5.91 -15.17
C SER A 6 -7.23 -5.75 -13.86
N ILE A 7 -7.26 -6.75 -12.97
CA ILE A 7 -6.45 -6.74 -11.75
C ILE A 7 -4.95 -6.71 -12.10
N ILE A 8 -4.51 -7.56 -13.04
CA ILE A 8 -3.09 -7.63 -13.45
C ILE A 8 -2.61 -6.26 -13.97
N SER A 9 -3.38 -5.65 -14.87
CA SER A 9 -3.05 -4.34 -15.44
C SER A 9 -3.00 -3.24 -14.37
N GLN A 10 -3.94 -3.24 -13.42
CA GLN A 10 -3.96 -2.29 -12.31
C GLN A 10 -2.75 -2.46 -11.38
N ILE A 11 -2.36 -3.70 -11.08
CA ILE A 11 -1.18 -3.99 -10.26
C ILE A 11 0.10 -3.51 -10.94
N GLN A 12 0.25 -3.75 -12.24
CA GLN A 12 1.41 -3.29 -13.02
C GLN A 12 1.51 -1.75 -12.99
N THR A 13 0.40 -1.07 -13.29
CA THR A 13 0.33 0.40 -13.26
C THR A 13 0.68 0.97 -11.88
N ALA A 14 0.17 0.34 -10.80
CA ALA A 14 0.47 0.74 -9.44
C ALA A 14 1.96 0.58 -9.10
N LYS A 15 2.59 -0.51 -9.53
CA LYS A 15 4.04 -0.75 -9.33
C LYS A 15 4.87 0.35 -10.00
N GLU A 16 4.58 0.68 -11.25
CA GLU A 16 5.31 1.72 -11.99
C GLU A 16 5.19 3.09 -11.30
N ARG A 17 3.98 3.44 -10.83
CA ARG A 17 3.75 4.69 -10.10
C ARG A 17 4.56 4.77 -8.81
N ILE A 18 4.61 3.68 -8.03
CA ILE A 18 5.37 3.62 -6.79
C ILE A 18 6.87 3.71 -7.08
N GLN A 19 7.37 3.03 -8.11
CA GLN A 19 8.78 3.10 -8.51
C GLN A 19 9.17 4.52 -8.92
N LYS A 20 8.34 5.19 -9.73
CA LYS A 20 8.55 6.59 -10.11
C LYS A 20 8.56 7.52 -8.90
N ALA A 21 7.58 7.39 -7.99
CA ALA A 21 7.53 8.20 -6.78
C ALA A 21 8.79 8.03 -5.91
N LYS A 22 9.29 6.79 -5.77
CA LYS A 22 10.55 6.51 -5.06
C LYS A 22 11.76 7.13 -5.75
N ALA A 23 11.83 7.06 -7.08
CA ALA A 23 12.91 7.69 -7.85
C ALA A 23 12.92 9.23 -7.72
N GLU A 24 11.74 9.83 -7.54
CA GLU A 24 11.57 11.26 -7.26
C GLU A 24 11.82 11.64 -5.78
N GLY A 25 12.24 10.68 -4.93
CA GLY A 25 12.50 10.92 -3.51
C GLY A 25 11.24 11.08 -2.65
N LYS A 26 10.06 10.73 -3.16
CA LYS A 26 8.80 10.83 -2.41
C LYS A 26 8.65 9.65 -1.44
N SER A 27 8.12 9.94 -0.25
CA SER A 27 7.73 8.92 0.71
C SER A 27 6.36 8.32 0.37
N VAL A 28 6.19 7.02 0.63
CA VAL A 28 4.93 6.30 0.43
C VAL A 28 4.39 5.87 1.78
N LEU A 29 3.12 6.21 2.04
CA LEU A 29 2.38 5.82 3.24
C LEU A 29 1.27 4.83 2.86
N VAL A 30 1.24 3.68 3.51
CA VAL A 30 0.20 2.67 3.30
C VAL A 30 -0.90 2.80 4.35
N VAL A 31 -2.15 3.00 3.92
CA VAL A 31 -3.30 3.18 4.84
C VAL A 31 -4.26 2.00 4.75
N CYS A 32 -4.60 1.40 5.89
CA CYS A 32 -5.65 0.39 5.99
C CYS A 32 -6.36 0.48 7.35
N GLU A 33 -7.59 0.95 7.36
CA GLU A 33 -8.37 1.10 8.60
C GLU A 33 -9.06 -0.19 9.04
N LYS A 34 -9.00 -1.25 8.22
CA LYS A 34 -9.65 -2.53 8.52
C LYS A 34 -8.87 -3.26 9.60
N LYS A 35 -9.46 -3.33 10.81
CA LYS A 35 -8.86 -3.99 11.98
C LYS A 35 -8.36 -5.41 11.72
N MET A 36 -9.03 -6.18 10.87
CA MET A 36 -8.62 -7.55 10.52
C MET A 36 -7.22 -7.64 9.91
N TYR A 37 -6.71 -6.57 9.29
CA TYR A 37 -5.39 -6.51 8.65
C TYR A 37 -4.38 -5.70 9.45
N ALA A 38 -4.74 -5.17 10.63
CA ALA A 38 -3.87 -4.24 11.37
C ALA A 38 -2.53 -4.87 11.77
N THR A 39 -2.56 -6.13 12.23
CA THR A 39 -1.36 -6.89 12.61
C THR A 39 -0.49 -7.23 11.41
N GLU A 40 -1.11 -7.66 10.30
CA GLU A 40 -0.38 -8.01 9.08
C GLU A 40 0.29 -6.78 8.48
N LEU A 41 -0.43 -5.64 8.42
CA LEU A 41 0.11 -4.38 7.93
C LEU A 41 1.28 -3.89 8.80
N ALA A 42 1.17 -4.01 10.12
CA ALA A 42 2.27 -3.64 11.03
C ALA A 42 3.52 -4.49 10.77
N LYS A 43 3.35 -5.81 10.67
CA LYS A 43 4.45 -6.74 10.39
C LYS A 43 5.12 -6.45 9.04
N LEU A 44 4.33 -6.17 8.00
CA LEU A 44 4.84 -5.80 6.68
C LEU A 44 5.56 -4.43 6.71
N GLY A 45 4.99 -3.46 7.42
CA GLY A 45 5.60 -2.15 7.66
C GLY A 45 7.00 -2.27 8.25
N ASP A 46 7.14 -3.07 9.31
CA ASP A 46 8.39 -3.26 10.03
C ASP A 46 9.44 -4.03 9.21
N THR A 47 8.99 -5.00 8.42
CA THR A 47 9.85 -5.83 7.55
C THR A 47 10.37 -5.04 6.36
N LEU A 48 9.48 -4.31 5.69
CA LEU A 48 9.79 -3.56 4.47
C LEU A 48 10.28 -2.13 4.75
N LYS A 49 10.31 -1.71 6.01
CA LYS A 49 10.64 -0.35 6.44
C LYS A 49 9.81 0.72 5.71
N ILE A 50 8.51 0.45 5.60
CA ILE A 50 7.54 1.37 4.97
C ILE A 50 6.65 2.01 6.03
N GLY A 51 6.32 3.29 5.84
CA GLY A 51 5.35 3.98 6.70
C GLY A 51 3.95 3.40 6.48
N TYR A 52 3.22 3.20 7.57
CA TYR A 52 1.85 2.70 7.52
C TYR A 52 0.93 3.38 8.54
N LEU A 53 -0.37 3.33 8.26
CA LEU A 53 -1.45 3.84 9.09
C LEU A 53 -2.54 2.76 9.14
N ASN A 54 -2.61 2.06 10.26
CA ASN A 54 -3.52 0.91 10.46
C ASN A 54 -4.71 1.22 11.39
N HIS A 55 -4.93 2.50 11.68
CA HIS A 55 -6.04 3.00 12.47
C HIS A 55 -6.75 4.10 11.72
N LYS A 56 -7.98 4.39 12.14
CA LYS A 56 -8.79 5.45 11.54
C LYS A 56 -8.12 6.80 11.76
N VAL A 57 -7.92 7.55 10.69
CA VAL A 57 -7.42 8.93 10.80
C VAL A 57 -8.59 9.80 11.27
N PRO A 58 -8.45 10.54 12.39
CA PRO A 58 -9.48 11.48 12.82
C PRO A 58 -9.68 12.58 11.76
N ALA A 59 -10.94 12.88 11.45
CA ALA A 59 -11.35 13.89 10.49
C ALA A 59 -11.13 15.33 11.00
#